data_AF-A0A0U3FF97-F1
#
_entry.id   AF-A0A0U3FF97-F1
#
_cell.length_a   1.000
_cell.length_b   1.000
_cell.length_c   1.000
_cell.angle_alpha   90.00
_cell.angle_beta   90.00
_cell.angle_gamma   90.00
#
_symmetry.space_group_name_H-M   'P 1'
#
loop_
_entity.id
_entity.type
_entity.pdbx_description
1 polymer ?
#
loop_
_entity_poly.entity_id
_entity_poly.type
_entity_poly.pdbx_seq_one_letter_code
_entity_poly.pdbx_strand_id
1 'polypeptide(L)'
;MGTEAEIWRVDPATLRDVLLDKAAVENRLEGCPALERVWILSLLGRDDEALAEGRRLLAGSHDPLRPLLVLAHAHQRQYGWHEAATLHEQALRLAATPAREALVRHQIGRRLFQEARYYDAAAEFEWASDLYRTAGRDNLSKRSHQAMKRAREVCSLS
;
A
#
# COMPACT_ATOMS: atom_id res chain seq x y z
N MET A 1 -3.96 -12.38 27.89
CA MET A 1 -4.30 -11.71 26.62
C MET A 1 -3.31 -12.19 25.59
N GLY A 2 -3.69 -13.19 24.79
CA GLY A 2 -2.82 -13.70 23.72
C GLY A 2 -2.56 -12.58 22.72
N THR A 3 -1.30 -12.32 22.42
CA THR A 3 -0.90 -11.60 21.21
C THR A 3 -1.64 -12.22 20.05
N GLU A 4 -2.51 -11.46 19.37
CA GLU A 4 -3.00 -11.86 18.05
C GLU A 4 -1.77 -12.29 17.25
N ALA A 5 -1.75 -13.55 16.80
CA ALA A 5 -0.67 -14.04 15.98
C ALA A 5 -0.55 -13.11 14.76
N GLU A 6 0.67 -12.70 14.42
CA GLU A 6 0.90 -11.89 13.23
C GLU A 6 0.53 -12.74 12.01
N ILE A 7 -0.64 -12.48 11.40
CA ILE A 7 -1.16 -13.28 10.28
C ILE A 7 -0.63 -12.82 8.91
N TRP A 8 -0.03 -11.62 8.86
CA TRP A 8 0.62 -11.03 7.69
C TRP A 8 1.68 -10.03 8.13
N ARG A 9 2.66 -9.76 7.27
CA ARG A 9 3.65 -8.68 7.50
C ARG A 9 4.09 -8.04 6.19
N VAL A 10 4.75 -6.88 6.28
CA VAL A 10 5.54 -6.36 5.16
C VAL A 10 6.91 -7.00 5.20
N ASP A 11 7.30 -7.69 4.14
CA ASP A 11 8.68 -8.19 4.01
C ASP A 11 9.63 -6.99 3.85
N PRO A 12 10.58 -6.76 4.77
CA PRO A 12 11.49 -5.62 4.70
C PRO A 12 12.44 -5.68 3.49
N ALA A 13 12.66 -6.85 2.89
CA ALA A 13 13.54 -7.00 1.74
C ALA A 13 12.86 -6.55 0.44
N THR A 14 11.58 -6.91 0.26
CA THR A 14 10.81 -6.70 -0.98
C THR A 14 9.75 -5.61 -0.88
N LEU A 15 9.45 -5.13 0.33
CA LEU A 15 8.36 -4.22 0.68
C LEU A 15 6.97 -4.72 0.26
N ARG A 16 6.82 -6.03 0.02
CA ARG A 16 5.55 -6.70 -0.30
C ARG A 16 4.86 -7.15 0.97
N ASP A 17 3.53 -7.13 0.95
CA ASP A 17 2.74 -7.79 1.98
C ASP A 17 2.84 -9.31 1.77
N VAL A 18 3.22 -10.05 2.81
CA VAL A 18 3.35 -11.51 2.82
C VAL A 18 2.42 -12.11 3.87
N LEU A 19 1.72 -13.17 3.50
CA LEU A 19 0.86 -13.94 4.40
C LEU A 19 1.71 -14.85 5.27
N LEU A 20 1.42 -14.87 6.57
CA LEU A 20 2.04 -15.77 7.54
C LEU A 20 1.08 -16.90 7.92
N ASP A 21 -0.22 -16.60 7.99
CA ASP A 21 -1.29 -17.58 8.21
C ASP A 21 -2.43 -17.33 7.21
N LYS A 22 -2.47 -18.16 6.17
CA LYS A 22 -3.50 -18.06 5.12
C LYS A 22 -4.89 -18.35 5.67
N ALA A 23 -5.04 -19.36 6.53
CA ALA A 23 -6.34 -19.77 7.05
C ALA A 23 -6.94 -18.70 7.97
N ALA A 24 -6.11 -18.09 8.82
CA ALA A 24 -6.55 -16.98 9.67
C ALA A 24 -6.96 -15.75 8.83
N VAL A 25 -6.25 -15.46 7.74
CA VAL A 25 -6.62 -14.36 6.83
C VAL A 25 -7.89 -14.68 6.04
N GLU A 26 -8.11 -15.93 5.64
CA GLU A 26 -9.35 -16.36 5.00
C GLU A 26 -10.55 -16.20 5.94
N ASN A 27 -10.42 -16.61 7.21
CA ASN A 27 -11.48 -16.43 8.21
C ASN A 27 -11.85 -14.96 8.44
N ARG A 28 -10.90 -14.03 8.29
CA ARG A 28 -11.17 -12.59 8.39
C ARG A 28 -12.03 -12.03 7.25
N LEU A 29 -12.23 -12.76 6.15
CA LEU A 29 -13.16 -12.32 5.10
C LEU A 29 -14.59 -12.21 5.61
N GLU A 30 -14.94 -12.96 6.65
CA GLU A 30 -16.25 -12.89 7.31
C GLU A 30 -16.35 -11.61 8.16
N GLY A 31 -17.29 -10.74 7.82
CA GLY A 31 -17.60 -9.53 8.60
C GLY A 31 -16.57 -8.40 8.53
N CYS A 32 -15.48 -8.52 7.75
CA CYS A 32 -14.55 -7.41 7.58
C CYS A 32 -15.18 -6.22 6.81
N PRO A 33 -14.74 -4.97 7.08
CA PRO A 33 -15.14 -3.81 6.31
C PRO A 33 -14.75 -3.95 4.82
N ALA A 34 -15.54 -3.35 3.93
CA ALA A 34 -15.33 -3.45 2.48
C ALA A 34 -13.92 -3.08 2.01
N LEU A 35 -13.29 -2.08 2.63
CA LEU A 35 -11.91 -1.70 2.32
C LEU A 35 -10.90 -2.79 2.68
N GLU A 36 -11.06 -3.39 3.85
CA GLU A 36 -10.22 -4.49 4.30
C GLU A 36 -10.44 -5.74 3.43
N ARG A 37 -11.69 -6.00 3.03
CA ARG A 37 -12.04 -7.10 2.13
C ARG A 37 -11.24 -7.07 0.83
N VAL A 38 -11.15 -5.91 0.16
CA VAL A 38 -10.37 -5.77 -1.09
C VAL A 38 -8.90 -6.11 -0.86
N TRP A 39 -8.33 -5.61 0.23
CA TRP A 39 -6.94 -5.88 0.58
C TRP A 39 -6.71 -7.37 0.89
N ILE A 40 -7.56 -8.00 1.71
CA ILE A 40 -7.48 -9.43 2.03
C ILE A 40 -7.57 -10.28 0.75
N LEU A 41 -8.54 -10.01 -0.12
CA LEU A 41 -8.69 -10.72 -1.40
C LEU A 41 -7.42 -10.59 -2.26
N SER A 42 -6.81 -9.40 -2.30
CA SER A 42 -5.55 -9.16 -3.02
C SER A 42 -4.37 -9.96 -2.44
N LEU A 43 -4.32 -10.12 -1.11
CA LEU A 43 -3.29 -10.93 -0.46
C LEU A 43 -3.47 -12.43 -0.74
N LEU A 44 -4.72 -12.90 -0.74
CA LEU A 44 -5.07 -14.29 -1.02
C LEU A 44 -4.91 -14.67 -2.49
N GLY A 45 -4.60 -13.71 -3.38
CA GLY A 45 -4.51 -13.93 -4.83
C GLY A 45 -5.87 -14.15 -5.48
N ARG A 46 -6.95 -13.70 -4.85
CA ARG A 46 -8.32 -13.73 -5.39
C ARG A 46 -8.56 -12.48 -6.22
N ASP A 47 -7.79 -12.40 -7.29
CA ASP A 47 -7.52 -11.19 -8.06
C ASP A 47 -8.77 -10.57 -8.69
N ASP A 48 -9.58 -11.37 -9.37
CA ASP A 48 -10.81 -10.91 -10.00
C ASP A 48 -11.82 -10.38 -8.97
N GLU A 49 -11.93 -11.06 -7.82
CA GLU A 49 -12.81 -10.64 -6.73
C GLU A 49 -12.31 -9.36 -6.07
N ALA A 50 -11.00 -9.24 -5.84
CA ALA A 50 -10.40 -8.02 -5.30
C ALA A 50 -10.68 -6.82 -6.21
N LEU A 51 -10.48 -6.97 -7.52
CA LEU A 51 -10.74 -5.90 -8.49
C LEU A 51 -12.25 -5.56 -8.57
N ALA A 52 -13.12 -6.57 -8.59
CA ALA A 52 -14.57 -6.34 -8.62
C ALA A 52 -15.08 -5.62 -7.36
N GLU A 53 -14.65 -6.06 -6.17
CA GLU A 53 -14.95 -5.41 -4.89
C GLU A 53 -14.37 -3.99 -4.83
N GLY A 54 -13.13 -3.81 -5.27
CA GLY A 54 -12.47 -2.50 -5.26
C GLY A 54 -13.15 -1.47 -6.17
N ARG A 55 -13.59 -1.90 -7.36
CA ARG A 55 -14.38 -1.04 -8.28
C ARG A 55 -15.74 -0.68 -7.69
N ARG A 56 -16.45 -1.65 -7.09
CA ARG A 56 -17.73 -1.39 -6.40
C ARG A 56 -17.56 -0.43 -5.23
N LEU A 57 -16.53 -0.64 -4.41
CA LEU A 57 -16.19 0.23 -3.28
C LEU A 57 -15.90 1.66 -3.74
N LEU A 58 -15.10 1.81 -4.80
CA LEU A 58 -14.76 3.13 -5.36
C LEU A 58 -16.01 3.86 -5.88
N ALA A 59 -16.87 3.17 -6.63
CA ALA A 59 -18.08 3.77 -7.20
C ALA A 59 -19.08 4.25 -6.14
N GLY A 60 -19.14 3.58 -4.99
CA GLY A 60 -20.04 3.93 -3.89
C GLY A 60 -19.44 4.87 -2.83
N SER A 61 -18.16 5.27 -2.95
CA SER A 61 -17.49 6.03 -1.89
C SER A 61 -17.71 7.53 -2.01
N HIS A 62 -17.97 8.18 -0.86
CA HIS A 62 -17.95 9.64 -0.75
C HIS A 62 -16.51 10.20 -0.62
N ASP A 63 -15.60 9.46 0.01
CA ASP A 63 -14.16 9.77 0.08
C ASP A 63 -13.37 8.70 -0.71
N PRO A 64 -13.00 8.96 -1.97
CA PRO A 64 -12.42 7.94 -2.83
C PRO A 64 -10.94 7.66 -2.56
N LEU A 65 -10.25 8.42 -1.70
CA LEU A 65 -8.79 8.27 -1.55
C LEU A 65 -8.38 6.85 -1.12
N ARG A 66 -8.97 6.30 -0.06
CA ARG A 66 -8.58 4.95 0.39
C ARG A 66 -9.07 3.85 -0.56
N PRO A 67 -10.29 3.90 -1.13
CA PRO A 67 -10.70 3.01 -2.21
C PRO A 67 -9.74 2.99 -3.40
N LEU A 68 -9.24 4.17 -3.84
CA LEU A 68 -8.24 4.26 -4.91
C LEU A 68 -6.95 3.54 -4.53
N LEU A 69 -6.44 3.74 -3.30
CA LEU A 69 -5.21 3.10 -2.85
C LEU A 69 -5.32 1.58 -2.74
N VAL A 70 -6.45 1.06 -2.23
CA VAL A 70 -6.62 -0.39 -2.11
C VAL A 70 -6.85 -1.07 -3.46
N LEU A 71 -7.52 -0.39 -4.41
CA LEU A 71 -7.65 -0.86 -5.78
C LEU A 71 -6.30 -0.81 -6.52
N ALA A 72 -5.49 0.24 -6.29
CA ALA A 72 -4.13 0.33 -6.82
C ALA A 72 -3.26 -0.82 -6.32
N HIS A 73 -3.38 -1.18 -5.03
CA HIS A 73 -2.70 -2.34 -4.45
C HIS A 73 -3.13 -3.66 -5.13
N ALA A 74 -4.43 -3.84 -5.39
CA ALA A 74 -4.93 -5.02 -6.11
C ALA A 74 -4.32 -5.15 -7.51
N HIS A 75 -4.25 -4.04 -8.27
CA HIS A 75 -3.58 -4.01 -9.57
C HIS A 75 -2.06 -4.30 -9.46
N GLN A 76 -1.39 -3.69 -8.48
CA GLN A 76 0.04 -3.89 -8.22
C GLN A 76 0.38 -5.35 -7.91
N ARG A 77 -0.47 -6.07 -7.16
CA ARG A 77 -0.30 -7.50 -6.88
C ARG A 77 -0.31 -8.38 -8.13
N GLN A 78 -0.99 -7.91 -9.18
CA GLN A 78 -1.11 -8.56 -10.49
C GLN A 78 -0.12 -8.00 -11.52
N TYR A 79 0.86 -7.21 -11.10
CA TYR A 79 1.81 -6.53 -12.00
C TYR A 79 1.14 -5.54 -12.98
N GLY A 80 -0.09 -5.08 -12.67
CA GLY A 80 -0.84 -4.04 -13.38
C GLY A 80 -0.32 -2.64 -13.06
N TRP A 81 0.93 -2.37 -13.45
CA TRP A 81 1.67 -1.17 -13.08
C TRP A 81 1.03 0.12 -13.56
N HIS A 82 0.50 0.11 -14.80
CA HIS A 82 -0.10 1.28 -15.42
C HIS A 82 -1.40 1.69 -14.74
N GLU A 83 -2.26 0.72 -14.44
CA GLU A 83 -3.52 0.94 -13.73
C GLU A 83 -3.25 1.41 -12.30
N ALA A 84 -2.30 0.77 -11.60
CA ALA A 84 -1.90 1.19 -10.26
C ALA A 84 -1.33 2.62 -10.26
N ALA A 85 -0.52 3.01 -11.26
CA ALA A 85 -0.02 4.37 -11.41
C ALA A 85 -1.16 5.38 -11.57
N THR A 86 -2.10 5.10 -12.47
CA THR A 86 -3.26 5.95 -12.77
C THR A 86 -4.11 6.19 -11.52
N LEU A 87 -4.35 5.14 -10.73
CA LEU A 87 -5.11 5.23 -9.48
C LEU A 87 -4.35 6.03 -8.40
N HIS A 88 -3.03 5.85 -8.31
CA HIS A 88 -2.21 6.65 -7.40
C HIS A 88 -2.20 8.14 -7.75
N GLU A 89 -2.13 8.49 -9.03
CA GLU A 89 -2.20 9.89 -9.47
C GLU A 89 -3.55 10.53 -9.11
N GLN A 90 -4.65 9.79 -9.29
CA GLN A 90 -5.96 10.23 -8.85
C GLN A 90 -5.99 10.44 -7.33
N ALA A 91 -5.46 9.48 -6.56
CA ALA A 91 -5.41 9.59 -5.11
C ALA A 91 -4.55 10.79 -4.64
N LEU A 92 -3.45 11.08 -5.34
CA LEU A 92 -2.55 12.18 -5.03
C LEU A 92 -3.25 13.54 -5.26
N ARG A 93 -4.00 13.69 -6.36
CA ARG A 93 -4.81 14.90 -6.61
C ARG A 93 -5.88 15.15 -5.53
N LEU A 94 -6.35 14.10 -4.87
CA LEU A 94 -7.33 14.16 -3.79
C LEU A 94 -6.70 14.30 -2.40
N ALA A 95 -5.37 14.27 -2.31
CA ALA A 95 -4.66 14.32 -1.05
C ALA A 95 -4.65 15.75 -0.50
N ALA A 96 -5.75 16.15 0.14
CA ALA A 96 -5.95 17.52 0.63
C ALA A 96 -5.17 17.88 1.92
N THR A 97 -4.39 16.96 2.48
CA THR A 97 -3.61 17.19 3.72
C THR A 97 -2.24 16.52 3.65
N PRO A 98 -1.22 17.03 4.38
CA PRO A 98 0.12 16.43 4.38
C PRO A 98 0.12 14.95 4.76
N ALA A 99 -0.71 14.55 5.73
CA ALA A 99 -0.81 13.15 6.14
C ALA A 99 -1.43 12.25 5.07
N ARG A 100 -2.41 12.77 4.29
CA ARG A 100 -3.01 12.04 3.16
C ARG A 100 -2.03 11.96 2.00
N GLU A 101 -1.30 13.04 1.70
CA GLU A 101 -0.29 13.05 0.63
C GLU A 101 0.84 12.07 0.96
N ALA A 102 1.34 12.10 2.20
CA ALA A 102 2.34 11.15 2.68
C ALA A 102 1.91 9.69 2.49
N LEU A 103 0.64 9.38 2.78
CA LEU A 103 0.08 8.04 2.57
C LEU A 103 0.12 7.64 1.10
N VAL A 104 -0.32 8.51 0.20
CA VAL A 104 -0.30 8.22 -1.25
C VAL A 104 1.13 8.04 -1.74
N ARG A 105 2.04 8.95 -1.40
CA ARG A 105 3.46 8.88 -1.78
C ARG A 105 4.14 7.62 -1.26
N HIS A 106 3.84 7.21 -0.03
CA HIS A 106 4.34 5.95 0.49
C HIS A 106 3.89 4.75 -0.35
N GLN A 107 2.62 4.69 -0.78
CA GLN A 107 2.14 3.60 -1.63
C GLN A 107 2.74 3.66 -3.05
N ILE A 108 2.93 4.86 -3.61
CA ILE A 108 3.67 5.05 -4.87
C ILE A 108 5.09 4.51 -4.74
N GLY A 109 5.81 4.84 -3.66
CA GLY A 109 7.14 4.32 -3.39
C GLY A 109 7.18 2.79 -3.34
N ARG A 110 6.19 2.15 -2.70
CA ARG A 110 6.08 0.67 -2.68
C ARG A 110 5.89 0.08 -4.07
N ARG A 111 5.01 0.67 -4.87
CA ARG A 111 4.80 0.26 -6.27
C ARG A 111 6.09 0.36 -7.07
N LEU A 112 6.74 1.52 -7.05
CA LEU A 112 7.99 1.78 -7.77
C LEU A 112 9.10 0.83 -7.34
N PHE A 113 9.21 0.53 -6.05
CA PHE A 113 10.17 -0.44 -5.54
C PHE A 113 9.93 -1.84 -6.13
N GLN A 114 8.67 -2.26 -6.24
CA GLN A 114 8.30 -3.55 -6.81
C GLN A 114 8.44 -3.60 -8.35
N GLU A 115 8.41 -2.44 -9.01
CA GLU A 115 8.77 -2.23 -10.43
C GLU A 115 10.31 -2.16 -10.66
N ALA A 116 11.12 -2.36 -9.62
CA ALA A 116 12.58 -2.18 -9.63
C ALA A 116 13.07 -0.75 -9.96
N ARG A 117 12.20 0.26 -9.79
CA ARG A 117 12.53 1.68 -9.95
C ARG A 117 13.01 2.26 -8.63
N TYR A 118 14.14 1.77 -8.14
CA TYR A 118 14.59 2.01 -6.76
C TYR A 118 14.94 3.47 -6.45
N TYR A 119 15.52 4.20 -7.41
CA TYR A 119 15.81 5.62 -7.25
C TYR A 119 14.53 6.44 -7.04
N ASP A 120 13.54 6.26 -7.92
CA ASP A 120 12.25 6.95 -7.84
C ASP A 120 11.48 6.54 -6.57
N ALA A 121 11.54 5.26 -6.20
CA ALA A 121 10.94 4.77 -4.97
C ALA A 121 11.54 5.46 -3.73
N ALA A 122 12.86 5.62 -3.68
CA ALA A 122 13.54 6.30 -2.58
C ALA A 122 13.08 7.75 -2.42
N ALA A 123 12.92 8.48 -3.54
CA ALA A 123 12.44 9.87 -3.53
C ALA A 123 11.01 9.97 -2.98
N GLU A 124 10.10 9.09 -3.39
CA GLU A 124 8.72 9.09 -2.89
C GLU A 124 8.65 8.74 -1.39
N PHE A 125 9.46 7.79 -0.94
CA PHE A 125 9.54 7.46 0.49
C PHE A 125 10.15 8.57 1.34
N GLU A 126 11.13 9.31 0.80
CA GLU A 126 11.71 10.48 1.46
C GLU A 126 10.67 11.59 1.65
N TRP A 127 9.94 11.93 0.59
CA TRP A 127 8.82 12.88 0.68
C TRP A 127 7.74 12.42 1.66
N ALA A 128 7.35 11.15 1.62
CA ALA A 128 6.38 10.61 2.58
C ALA A 128 6.90 10.72 4.02
N SER A 129 8.20 10.46 4.26
CA SER A 129 8.79 10.59 5.59
C SER A 129 8.71 12.01 6.13
N ASP A 130 9.05 13.00 5.29
CA ASP A 130 9.03 14.41 5.67
C ASP A 130 7.60 14.92 5.90
N LEU A 131 6.66 14.58 5.02
CA LEU A 131 5.25 14.94 5.20
C LEU A 131 4.62 14.30 6.43
N TYR A 132 4.97 13.05 6.74
CA TYR A 132 4.53 12.43 8.00
C TYR A 132 5.14 13.11 9.22
N ARG A 133 6.41 13.54 9.15
CA ARG A 133 7.07 14.25 10.24
C ARG A 133 6.38 15.60 10.51
N THR A 134 6.13 16.39 9.47
CA THR A 134 5.44 17.69 9.62
C THR A 134 4.00 17.53 10.11
N ALA A 135 3.33 16.41 9.78
CA ALA A 135 2.01 16.07 10.28
C ALA A 135 2.01 15.43 11.69
N GLY A 136 3.15 15.33 12.38
CA GLY A 136 3.25 14.74 13.72
C GLY A 136 3.00 13.22 13.75
N ARG A 137 3.29 12.51 12.66
CA ARG A 137 3.10 11.06 12.49
C ARG A 137 4.45 10.32 12.53
N ASP A 138 5.18 10.43 13.64
CA ASP A 138 6.56 9.95 13.76
C ASP A 138 6.76 8.48 13.40
N ASN A 139 5.85 7.59 13.80
CA ASN A 139 5.95 6.16 13.48
C ASN A 139 5.83 5.91 11.97
N LEU A 140 4.95 6.63 11.27
CA LEU A 140 4.81 6.52 9.81
C LEU A 140 5.99 7.19 9.08
N SER A 141 6.52 8.29 9.63
CA SER A 141 7.74 8.93 9.15
C SER A 141 8.92 7.97 9.21
N LYS A 142 9.13 7.28 10.34
CA LYS A 142 10.19 6.27 10.52
C LYS A 142 10.04 5.10 9.57
N ARG A 143 8.82 4.57 9.37
CA ARG A 143 8.57 3.48 8.42
C ARG A 143 8.90 3.88 6.98
N SER A 144 8.49 5.08 6.57
CA SER A 144 8.82 5.62 5.24
C SER A 144 10.33 5.84 5.08
N HIS A 145 10.99 6.33 6.13
CA HIS A 145 12.45 6.49 6.15
C HIS A 145 13.20 5.15 6.00
N GLN A 146 12.72 4.08 6.66
CA GLN A 146 13.29 2.74 6.52
C GLN A 146 13.11 2.19 5.10
N ALA A 147 11.94 2.38 4.51
CA ALA A 147 11.68 1.98 3.12
C ALA A 147 12.57 2.75 2.12
N MET A 148 12.78 4.05 2.35
CA MET A 148 13.71 4.88 1.57
C MET A 148 15.15 4.36 1.67
N LYS A 149 15.63 4.05 2.88
CA LYS A 149 16.96 3.47 3.07
C LYS A 149 17.11 2.16 2.30
N ARG A 150 16.10 1.30 2.37
CA ARG A 150 16.10 0.03 1.64
C ARG A 150 16.14 0.23 0.13
N ALA A 151 15.37 1.19 -0.40
CA ALA A 151 15.40 1.54 -1.81
C ALA A 151 16.79 2.04 -2.26
N ARG A 152 17.44 2.91 -1.47
CA ARG A 152 18.81 3.38 -1.76
C ARG A 152 19.85 2.26 -1.71
N GLU A 153 19.74 1.37 -0.73
CA GLU A 153 20.62 0.21 -0.60
C GLU A 153 20.57 -0.68 -1.84
N VAL A 154 19.37 -1.10 -2.27
CA VAL A 154 19.20 -1.96 -3.45
C VAL A 154 19.63 -1.24 -4.73
N CYS A 155 19.34 0.06 -4.86
CA CYS A 155 19.79 0.87 -5.99
C CYS A 155 21.32 0.91 -6.12
N SER A 156 22.05 0.92 -5.01
CA SER A 156 23.53 0.94 -5.03
C SER A 156 24.17 -0.40 -5.41
N LEU A 157 23.39 -1.48 -5.40
CA LEU A 157 23.81 -2.84 -5.72
C LEU A 157 23.41 -3.30 -7.14
N SER A 158 22.59 -2.50 -7.83
CA SER A 158 22.05 -2.78 -9.17
C SER A 158 22.88 -2.09 -10.24
#